data_AF-A0ABD2IWP3-F1
#
_entry.id   AF-A0ABD2IWP3-F1
#
_cell.length_a   1.000
_cell.length_b   1.000
_cell.length_c   1.000
_cell.angle_alpha   90.00
_cell.angle_beta   90.00
_cell.angle_gamma   90.00
#
_symmetry.space_group_name_H-M   'P 1'
#
loop_
_entity.id
_entity.type
_entity.pdbx_description
1 polymer ?
#
loop_
_entity_poly.entity_id
_entity_poly.type
_entity_poly.pdbx_seq_one_letter_code
_entity_poly.pdbx_strand_id
1 'polypeptide(L)'
;MNGWVLIGDFVEFVLRPMCQTLKVNDGIGTEQLLPFEATVELPKFTLEATHELNKPLTNVGMATAFTDCANFEGISDKKPLLISKVVQKALIEAEHHQINAILSLTIRSVPF
;
A
#
# COMPACT_ATOMS: atom_id res chain seq x y z
N MET A 1 17.62 -25.75 -4.97
CA MET A 1 16.44 -25.40 -5.78
C MET A 1 15.92 -24.08 -5.26
N ASN A 2 16.07 -23.04 -6.07
CA ASN A 2 15.83 -21.65 -5.70
C ASN A 2 14.33 -21.37 -5.76
N GLY A 3 13.78 -20.64 -4.79
CA GLY A 3 12.37 -20.26 -4.79
C GLY A 3 12.09 -19.13 -3.82
N TRP A 4 12.19 -17.92 -4.36
CA TRP A 4 11.93 -16.60 -3.79
C TRP A 4 10.90 -16.50 -2.65
N VAL A 5 11.26 -15.78 -1.57
CA VAL A 5 10.31 -15.22 -0.61
C VAL A 5 9.75 -13.94 -1.22
N LEU A 6 8.54 -14.00 -1.75
CA LEU A 6 7.89 -12.85 -2.40
C LEU A 6 7.20 -11.97 -1.35
N ILE A 7 7.51 -10.68 -1.41
CA ILE A 7 6.72 -9.55 -0.90
C ILE A 7 5.42 -9.47 -1.73
N GLY A 8 4.62 -10.55 -1.71
CA GLY A 8 3.48 -10.78 -2.61
C GLY A 8 2.10 -10.58 -1.98
N ASP A 9 2.00 -10.49 -0.65
CA ASP A 9 0.69 -10.57 0.02
C ASP A 9 0.01 -9.20 0.20
N PHE A 10 0.68 -8.09 -0.14
CA PHE A 10 0.11 -6.76 0.05
C PHE A 10 -0.96 -6.40 -0.99
N VAL A 11 -0.86 -6.95 -2.21
CA VAL A 11 -1.88 -6.77 -3.26
C VAL A 11 -3.13 -7.59 -2.94
N GLU A 12 -2.98 -8.80 -2.37
CA GLU A 12 -4.10 -9.62 -1.93
C GLU A 12 -4.83 -8.98 -0.74
N PHE A 13 -4.10 -8.34 0.19
CA PHE A 13 -4.68 -7.66 1.34
C PHE A 13 -5.58 -6.46 0.97
N VAL A 14 -5.25 -5.73 -0.10
CA VAL A 14 -6.04 -4.57 -0.55
C VAL A 14 -7.19 -4.97 -1.48
N LEU A 15 -7.00 -5.96 -2.35
CA LEU A 15 -8.01 -6.35 -3.34
C LEU A 15 -9.05 -7.36 -2.81
N ARG A 16 -8.68 -8.24 -1.87
CA ARG A 16 -9.60 -9.22 -1.28
C ARG A 16 -10.84 -8.59 -0.60
N PRO A 17 -10.77 -7.46 0.14
CA PRO A 17 -11.96 -6.83 0.70
C PRO A 17 -12.85 -6.11 -0.34
N MET A 18 -12.29 -5.65 -1.47
CA MET A 18 -13.07 -4.99 -2.52
C MET A 18 -13.96 -5.98 -3.29
N CYS A 19 -13.48 -7.21 -3.52
CA CYS A 19 -14.32 -8.28 -4.07
C CYS A 19 -15.31 -8.88 -3.05
N GLN A 20 -15.14 -8.62 -1.74
CA GLN A 20 -15.93 -9.28 -0.69
C GLN A 20 -16.97 -8.38 0.01
N THR A 21 -17.13 -7.12 -0.37
CA THR A 21 -18.10 -6.24 0.31
C THR A 21 -18.96 -5.42 -0.64
N LEU A 22 -19.68 -6.08 -1.54
CA LEU A 22 -21.02 -5.62 -1.90
C LEU A 22 -21.97 -6.25 -0.89
N LYS A 23 -22.28 -5.50 0.18
CA LYS A 23 -23.28 -5.94 1.16
C LYS A 23 -24.65 -5.92 0.47
N VAL A 24 -25.16 -7.09 0.13
CA VAL A 24 -26.61 -7.28 0.04
C VAL A 24 -27.14 -7.04 1.46
N ASN A 25 -28.22 -6.27 1.57
CA ASN A 25 -28.79 -5.89 2.85
C ASN A 25 -29.75 -6.99 3.31
N ASP A 26 -29.18 -8.08 3.80
CA ASP A 26 -29.89 -9.20 4.39
C ASP A 26 -29.30 -9.46 5.78
N GLY A 27 -30.13 -9.20 6.80
CA GLY A 27 -29.77 -9.19 8.21
C GLY A 27 -29.48 -10.58 8.80
N ILE A 28 -28.46 -11.26 8.28
CA ILE A 28 -27.95 -12.52 8.79
C ILE A 28 -26.54 -12.36 9.36
N GLY A 29 -26.38 -12.84 10.59
CA GLY A 29 -25.18 -12.69 11.40
C GLY A 29 -23.93 -13.25 10.73
N THR A 30 -22.82 -12.58 10.99
CA THR A 30 -21.50 -12.86 10.46
C THR A 30 -20.94 -14.16 11.05
N GLU A 31 -21.05 -15.27 10.34
CA GLU A 31 -20.08 -16.37 10.37
C GLU A 31 -20.46 -17.39 9.28
N GLN A 32 -19.65 -17.42 8.23
CA GLN A 32 -19.78 -18.25 7.01
C GLN A 32 -20.86 -17.79 6.03
N LEU A 33 -20.43 -16.94 5.09
CA LEU A 33 -21.15 -16.73 3.84
C LEU A 33 -21.22 -18.07 3.10
N LEU A 34 -22.41 -18.68 3.06
CA LEU A 34 -22.65 -19.78 2.13
C LEU A 34 -22.54 -19.21 0.71
N PRO A 35 -21.84 -19.88 -0.22
CA PRO A 35 -21.79 -19.43 -1.60
C PRO A 35 -23.21 -19.39 -2.16
N PHE A 36 -23.66 -18.21 -2.54
CA PHE A 36 -24.94 -18.01 -3.22
C PHE A 36 -24.67 -17.25 -4.52
N GLU A 37 -25.44 -17.58 -5.56
CA GLU A 37 -25.34 -16.89 -6.83
C GLU A 37 -26.08 -15.56 -6.74
N ALA A 38 -25.38 -14.48 -7.08
CA ALA A 38 -25.93 -13.13 -7.10
C ALA A 38 -25.48 -12.42 -8.38
N THR A 39 -26.38 -11.62 -8.97
CA THR A 39 -26.02 -10.71 -10.05
C THR A 39 -25.31 -9.50 -9.45
N VAL A 40 -24.03 -9.31 -9.81
CA VAL A 40 -23.21 -8.18 -9.37
C VAL A 40 -22.85 -7.33 -10.58
N GLU A 41 -23.12 -6.03 -10.49
CA GLU A 41 -22.69 -5.04 -11.48
C GLU A 41 -21.55 -4.21 -10.87
N LEU A 42 -20.33 -4.37 -11.41
CA LEU A 42 -19.18 -3.56 -11.01
C LEU A 42 -19.02 -2.40 -12.02
N PRO A 43 -19.29 -1.14 -11.62
CA PRO A 43 -19.09 -0.01 -12.50
C PRO A 43 -17.59 0.24 -12.71
N LYS A 44 -17.24 0.89 -13.83
CA LYS A 44 -15.86 1.35 -14.06
C LYS A 44 -15.52 2.45 -13.04
N PHE A 45 -14.41 2.31 -12.35
CA PHE A 45 -13.92 3.34 -11.45
C PHE A 45 -12.39 3.37 -11.39
N THR A 46 -11.87 4.53 -11.02
CA THR A 46 -10.46 4.74 -10.74
C THR A 46 -10.33 5.38 -9.36
N LEU A 47 -9.49 4.81 -8.49
CA LEU A 47 -9.17 5.31 -7.17
C LEU A 47 -7.70 5.65 -7.09
N GLU A 48 -7.40 6.86 -6.61
CA GLU A 48 -6.04 7.33 -6.37
C GLU A 48 -5.86 7.69 -4.89
N ALA A 49 -4.78 7.20 -4.29
CA ALA A 49 -4.40 7.54 -2.93
C ALA A 49 -2.93 7.96 -2.89
N THR A 50 -2.63 9.06 -2.19
CA THR A 50 -1.26 9.51 -1.94
C THR A 50 -1.08 9.75 -0.45
N HIS A 51 -0.04 9.15 0.13
CA HIS A 51 0.27 9.22 1.54
C HIS A 51 1.71 9.71 1.75
N GLU A 52 1.86 10.75 2.56
CA GLU A 52 3.17 11.16 3.07
C GLU A 52 3.47 10.37 4.34
N LEU A 53 4.57 9.61 4.30
CA LEU A 53 4.88 8.64 5.34
C LEU A 53 5.86 9.17 6.41
N ASN A 54 6.33 10.41 6.31
CA ASN A 54 7.25 11.00 7.29
C ASN A 54 6.71 10.88 8.73
N LYS A 55 5.47 11.34 8.97
CA LYS A 55 4.85 11.29 10.31
C LYS A 55 4.54 9.85 10.75
N PRO A 56 3.85 9.01 9.94
CA PRO A 56 3.65 7.60 10.28
C PRO A 56 4.96 6.87 10.63
N LEU A 57 6.01 7.04 9.82
CA LEU A 57 7.30 6.37 10.02
C LEU A 57 8.02 6.88 11.27
N THR A 58 7.89 8.18 11.58
CA THR A 58 8.36 8.75 12.84
C THR A 58 7.63 8.11 14.03
N ASN A 59 6.30 7.97 13.95
CA ASN A 59 5.48 7.43 15.03
C ASN A 59 5.76 5.94 15.32
N VAL A 60 6.23 5.18 14.34
CA VAL A 60 6.64 3.78 14.53
C VAL A 60 8.12 3.60 14.89
N GLY A 61 8.85 4.69 15.13
CA GLY A 61 10.22 4.66 15.66
C GLY A 61 11.33 5.00 14.67
N MET A 62 11.02 5.41 13.44
CA MET A 62 12.00 5.77 12.41
C MET A 62 12.33 7.27 12.37
N ALA A 63 12.23 7.97 13.51
CA ALA A 63 12.40 9.43 13.58
C ALA A 63 13.80 9.88 13.13
N THR A 64 14.85 9.16 13.55
CA THR A 64 16.27 9.54 13.31
C THR A 64 16.61 9.66 11.83
N ALA A 65 15.96 8.86 10.96
CA ALA A 65 16.18 8.89 9.51
C ALA A 65 15.82 10.24 8.85
N PHE A 66 14.99 11.05 9.51
CA PHE A 66 14.55 12.36 9.05
C PHE A 66 15.30 13.54 9.71
N THR A 67 16.36 13.24 10.48
CA THR A 67 17.14 14.23 11.24
C THR A 67 18.60 14.26 10.79
N ASP A 68 19.35 15.24 11.28
CA ASP A 68 20.81 15.36 11.11
C ASP A 68 21.59 14.20 11.76
N CYS A 69 20.97 13.50 12.72
CA CYS A 69 21.53 12.31 13.35
C CYS A 69 21.38 11.04 12.49
N ALA A 70 20.85 11.15 11.27
CA ALA A 70 20.70 10.02 10.36
C ALA A 70 22.06 9.46 9.93
N ASN A 71 22.25 8.15 10.08
CA ASN A 71 23.45 7.48 9.60
C ASN A 71 23.14 6.71 8.31
N PHE A 72 23.57 7.26 7.18
CA PHE A 72 23.50 6.62 5.85
C PHE A 72 24.89 6.49 5.19
N GLU A 73 25.96 6.34 5.99
CA GLU A 73 27.34 6.21 5.49
C GLU A 73 27.50 5.03 4.51
N GLY A 74 26.74 3.95 4.68
CA GLY A 74 26.75 2.80 3.74
C GLY A 74 26.09 3.06 2.37
N ILE A 75 25.47 4.23 2.17
CA ILE A 75 24.85 4.64 0.90
C ILE A 75 25.68 5.74 0.21
N SER A 76 26.34 6.59 1.00
CA SER A 76 27.14 7.71 0.49
C SER A 76 28.33 8.01 1.41
N ASP A 77 29.53 7.74 0.91
CA ASP A 77 30.79 8.00 1.63
C ASP A 77 31.19 9.48 1.64
N LYS A 78 30.55 10.31 0.81
CA LYS A 78 31.04 11.68 0.50
C LYS A 78 30.38 12.76 1.33
N LYS A 79 29.11 12.58 1.69
CA LYS A 79 28.31 13.57 2.43
C LYS A 79 27.30 12.86 3.31
N PRO A 80 27.09 13.35 4.55
CA PRO A 80 25.98 12.91 5.37
C PRO A 80 24.67 13.19 4.62
N LEU A 81 23.80 12.21 4.61
CA LEU A 81 22.47 12.29 3.98
C LEU A 81 21.42 12.23 5.07
N LEU A 82 20.24 12.77 4.79
CA LEU A 82 19.03 12.50 5.55
C LEU A 82 17.87 12.26 4.60
N ILE A 83 16.84 11.55 5.07
CA ILE A 83 15.60 11.39 4.31
C ILE A 83 14.76 12.64 4.53
N SER A 84 14.49 13.38 3.44
CA SER A 84 13.63 14.56 3.47
C SER A 84 12.14 14.18 3.40
N LYS A 85 11.80 13.20 2.56
CA LYS A 85 10.40 12.88 2.27
C LYS A 85 10.23 11.42 1.84
N VAL A 86 9.17 10.80 2.33
CA VAL A 86 8.71 9.49 1.87
C VAL A 86 7.26 9.60 1.42
N VAL A 87 6.97 9.23 0.18
CA VAL A 87 5.63 9.31 -0.41
C VAL A 87 5.25 7.96 -0.99
N GLN A 88 4.08 7.47 -0.60
CA GLN A 88 3.43 6.30 -1.19
C GLN A 88 2.28 6.78 -2.07
N LYS A 89 2.16 6.25 -3.28
CA LYS A 89 1.01 6.47 -4.16
C LYS A 89 0.43 5.15 -4.61
N ALA A 90 -0.89 5.01 -4.54
CA ALA A 90 -1.63 3.86 -5.02
C ALA A 90 -2.67 4.31 -6.05
N LEU A 91 -2.83 3.54 -7.12
CA LEU A 91 -3.84 3.69 -8.15
C LEU A 91 -4.55 2.34 -8.31
N ILE A 92 -5.88 2.34 -8.25
CA ILE A 92 -6.70 1.16 -8.50
C ILE A 92 -7.66 1.50 -9.63
N GLU A 93 -7.69 0.68 -10.66
CA GLU A 93 -8.57 0.81 -11.82
C GLU A 93 -9.40 -0.45 -11.95
N ALA A 94 -10.72 -0.31 -11.93
CA ALA A 94 -11.63 -1.40 -12.21
C ALA A 94 -12.28 -1.16 -13.56
N GLU A 95 -12.15 -2.14 -14.46
CA GLU A 95 -12.82 -2.15 -15.74
C GLU A 95 -13.52 -3.48 -15.99
N HIS A 96 -14.85 -3.43 -16.05
CA HIS A 96 -15.74 -4.59 -16.24
C HIS A 96 -15.49 -5.69 -15.19
N HIS A 97 -14.59 -6.63 -15.50
CA HIS A 97 -14.28 -7.81 -14.69
C HIS A 97 -12.81 -7.86 -14.26
N GLN A 98 -12.04 -6.83 -14.58
CA GLN A 98 -10.61 -6.74 -14.27
C GLN A 98 -10.36 -5.59 -13.31
N ILE A 99 -9.52 -5.84 -12.31
CA ILE A 99 -9.04 -4.81 -11.39
C ILE A 99 -7.53 -4.76 -11.51
N ASN A 100 -7.02 -3.61 -11.90
CA ASN A 100 -5.60 -3.31 -11.93
C ASN A 100 -5.24 -2.46 -10.72
N ALA A 101 -4.16 -2.83 -10.04
CA ALA A 101 -3.64 -2.06 -8.91
C ALA A 101 -2.17 -1.74 -9.15
N ILE A 102 -1.80 -0.49 -8.95
CA ILE A 102 -0.44 0.02 -9.07
C ILE A 102 -0.06 0.68 -7.76
N LEU A 103 1.11 0.32 -7.23
CA LEU A 103 1.66 0.91 -6.01
C LEU A 103 3.07 1.43 -6.28
N SER A 104 3.35 2.65 -5.83
CA SER A 104 4.68 3.25 -5.90
C SER A 104 5.08 3.82 -4.56
N LEU A 105 6.36 3.65 -4.20
CA LEU A 105 6.97 4.25 -3.02
C LEU A 105 8.18 5.05 -3.48
N THR A 106 8.26 6.31 -3.06
CA THR A 106 9.35 7.21 -3.38
C THR A 106 9.98 7.74 -2.10
N ILE A 107 11.29 7.59 -1.99
CA ILE A 107 12.11 8.13 -0.90
C ILE A 107 13.02 9.20 -1.48
N ARG A 108 13.04 10.37 -0.86
CA ARG A 108 13.91 11.49 -1.26
C ARG A 108 14.93 11.75 -0.17
N SER A 109 16.21 11.50 -0.47
CA SER A 109 17.33 11.94 0.36
C SER A 109 17.85 13.30 -0.08
N VAL A 110 18.33 14.09 0.89
CA VAL A 110 19.05 15.34 0.64
C VAL A 110 20.37 15.31 1.41
N PRO A 111 21.44 15.92 0.87
CA PRO A 111 22.64 16.13 1.65
C PRO A 111 22.35 17.08 2.82
N PHE A 112 22.97 16.79 3.95
CA PHE A 112 23.05 17.67 5.10
C PHE A 112 24.22 18.65 4.93
#